data_AF-A0A2N1E1R7-F1
#
_entry.id   AF-A0A2N1E1R7-F1
#
_cell.length_a   1.000
_cell.length_b   1.000
_cell.length_c   1.000
_cell.angle_alpha   90.00
_cell.angle_beta   90.00
_cell.angle_gamma   90.00
#
_symmetry.space_group_name_H-M   'P 1'
#
loop_
_entity.id
_entity.type
_entity.pdbx_description
1 polymer ?
#
loop_
_entity_poly.entity_id
_entity_poly.type
_entity_poly.pdbx_seq_one_letter_code
_entity_poly.pdbx_strand_id
1 'polypeptide(L)'
;MALQSIPDFSDPRTISDPYDAFAYLRHHHPLYWSQHYNAWLMTRFDDVASAQGDTRRYSSNRMRALVNAQVPVHEQAALEPFIEKASRWMYSQDGKVHEAGRKVLGKAFTPRAIDALAGDIERIVDDLLAQLSPQPELMTELFDKIPALILAHIFGIAAQDALKIRRWTDAIIVFMVGSTDPAFGPREALHAMQQMYEQFSLLVDERRLSALAGNDLVSQVIAAGDKALMSKDDVLAQLAFVVVAATTTSADQLGIIMFYLLSNPEALAELKTHPGLIPNAIEEALRICPAGQLSHRVLTEDVTLHGQTMHKGDLVYLIRAAANRDPRHFSDPDRFDIHRQKRDHLAFGRGPHFCMGTLLFKLEAKVVFSRLLQRFPNVRLIRSQPPAWRTNSLQFRGLSHIHVALEPASGSITRCFSAAPWEKNGGYCRALRAGNLVVTSGTVAFDERGNPYAPGDVYRQTRRCLEIIEAALEQLGVDRTLVVATRMYTTDVAWWPQIAKAHQEFFSDCPPTTMLLGVNQLIAPDYLIEIEAQAWTGQ
;
A
#
# COMPACT_ATOMS: atom_id res chain seq x y z
N MET A 1 6.51 26.34 -19.65
CA MET A 1 6.70 27.17 -20.87
C MET A 1 6.22 26.33 -22.04
N ALA A 2 5.40 26.83 -22.96
CA ALA A 2 5.02 26.03 -24.13
C ALA A 2 6.29 25.72 -24.94
N LEU A 3 6.63 24.43 -25.08
CA LEU A 3 7.73 23.99 -25.94
C LEU A 3 7.49 24.54 -27.35
N GLN A 4 8.54 25.11 -27.96
CA GLN A 4 8.49 25.65 -29.33
C GLN A 4 9.10 24.69 -30.36
N SER A 5 9.59 23.52 -29.92
CA SER A 5 10.27 22.54 -30.75
C SER A 5 9.82 21.12 -30.42
N ILE A 6 10.03 20.20 -31.36
CA ILE A 6 9.77 18.78 -31.20
C ILE A 6 10.55 18.25 -29.98
N PRO A 7 9.92 17.47 -29.07
CA PRO A 7 10.60 16.94 -27.89
C PRO A 7 11.72 15.95 -28.24
N ASP A 8 12.83 16.04 -27.51
CA ASP A 8 13.93 15.08 -27.57
C ASP A 8 13.81 14.05 -26.45
N PHE A 9 13.36 12.84 -26.81
CA PHE A 9 13.25 11.72 -25.88
C PHE A 9 14.58 11.00 -25.59
N SER A 10 15.69 11.40 -26.22
CA SER A 10 17.02 10.94 -25.83
C SER A 10 17.61 11.73 -24.66
N ASP A 11 17.07 12.92 -24.35
CA ASP A 11 17.45 13.71 -23.19
C ASP A 11 16.80 13.14 -21.90
N PRO A 12 17.60 12.70 -20.90
CA PRO A 12 17.08 12.18 -19.63
C PRO A 12 16.18 13.17 -18.88
N ARG A 13 16.32 14.49 -19.11
CA ARG A 13 15.46 15.51 -18.50
C ARG A 13 14.05 15.47 -19.06
N THR A 14 13.90 15.22 -20.36
CA THR A 14 12.59 15.00 -21.00
C THR A 14 11.95 13.73 -20.45
N ILE A 15 12.72 12.66 -20.24
CA ILE A 15 12.21 11.41 -19.64
C ILE A 15 11.81 11.63 -18.18
N SER A 16 12.61 12.40 -17.43
CA SER A 16 12.37 12.73 -16.02
C SER A 16 11.13 13.59 -15.80
N ASP A 17 10.74 14.46 -16.74
CA ASP A 17 9.47 15.18 -16.69
C ASP A 17 8.86 15.33 -18.10
N PRO A 18 8.11 14.31 -18.57
CA PRO A 18 7.68 14.25 -19.95
C PRO A 18 6.37 15.01 -20.20
N TYR A 19 5.78 15.67 -19.19
CA TYR A 19 4.42 16.21 -19.33
C TYR A 19 4.34 17.40 -20.30
N ASP A 20 5.35 18.27 -20.33
CA ASP A 20 5.44 19.35 -21.32
C ASP A 20 5.61 18.77 -22.73
N ALA A 21 6.46 17.75 -22.90
CA ALA A 21 6.65 17.05 -24.17
C ALA A 21 5.34 16.39 -24.64
N PHE A 22 4.65 15.70 -23.73
CA PHE A 22 3.36 15.08 -24.02
C PHE A 22 2.29 16.12 -24.38
N ALA A 23 2.26 17.28 -23.71
CA ALA A 23 1.32 18.36 -24.02
C ALA A 23 1.56 18.92 -25.43
N TYR A 24 2.83 19.14 -25.79
CA TYR A 24 3.23 19.57 -27.13
C TYR A 24 2.77 18.55 -28.20
N LEU A 25 3.08 17.26 -28.02
CA LEU A 25 2.65 16.22 -28.96
C LEU A 25 1.12 16.13 -29.05
N ARG A 26 0.38 16.13 -27.93
CA ARG A 26 -1.11 16.09 -27.95
C ARG A 26 -1.71 17.21 -28.80
N HIS A 27 -1.10 18.39 -28.79
CA HIS A 27 -1.58 19.55 -29.53
C HIS A 27 -1.16 19.51 -31.01
N HIS A 28 0.14 19.34 -31.28
CA HIS A 28 0.72 19.53 -32.62
C HIS A 28 0.91 18.23 -33.41
N HIS A 29 1.25 17.12 -32.73
CA HIS A 29 1.62 15.84 -33.34
C HIS A 29 0.99 14.68 -32.56
N PRO A 30 -0.35 14.52 -32.57
CA PRO A 30 -1.05 13.56 -31.72
C PRO A 30 -0.65 12.10 -31.96
N LEU A 31 -0.20 11.84 -33.18
CA LEU A 31 0.51 10.63 -33.60
C LEU A 31 1.89 11.04 -34.11
N TYR A 32 2.95 10.59 -33.44
CA TYR A 32 4.33 11.05 -33.70
C TYR A 32 5.29 9.88 -33.82
N TRP A 33 6.11 9.83 -34.87
CA TRP A 33 7.19 8.85 -34.98
C TRP A 33 8.40 9.27 -34.15
N SER A 34 8.74 8.50 -33.11
CA SER A 34 9.94 8.71 -32.31
C SER A 34 11.11 7.91 -32.87
N GLN A 35 12.14 8.61 -33.35
CA GLN A 35 13.39 7.98 -33.80
C GLN A 35 14.13 7.28 -32.65
N HIS A 36 14.06 7.84 -31.44
CA HIS A 36 14.72 7.27 -30.26
C HIS A 36 14.14 5.91 -29.87
N TYR A 37 12.81 5.74 -29.97
CA TYR A 37 12.15 4.47 -29.63
C TYR A 37 11.87 3.57 -30.84
N ASN A 38 12.14 4.05 -32.06
CA ASN A 38 11.75 3.38 -33.30
C ASN A 38 10.27 2.95 -33.28
N ALA A 39 9.39 3.87 -32.83
CA ALA A 39 7.99 3.59 -32.57
C ALA A 39 7.11 4.84 -32.69
N TRP A 40 5.83 4.62 -32.98
CA TRP A 40 4.80 5.66 -32.95
C TRP A 40 4.37 5.97 -31.52
N LEU A 41 4.32 7.25 -31.14
CA LEU A 41 3.76 7.73 -29.88
C LEU A 41 2.35 8.27 -30.12
N MET A 42 1.37 7.69 -29.43
CA MET A 42 -0.04 8.08 -29.48
C MET A 42 -0.44 8.74 -28.17
N THR A 43 -0.94 9.99 -28.23
CA THR A 43 -1.00 10.84 -27.03
C THR A 43 -2.38 11.36 -26.63
N ARG A 44 -3.36 11.38 -27.54
CA ARG A 44 -4.73 11.85 -27.23
C ARG A 44 -5.58 10.76 -26.59
N PHE A 45 -6.54 11.17 -25.76
CA PHE A 45 -7.34 10.23 -24.96
C PHE A 45 -8.12 9.23 -25.82
N ASP A 46 -8.89 9.71 -26.79
CA ASP A 46 -9.75 8.84 -27.61
C ASP A 46 -8.96 7.86 -28.47
N ASP A 47 -7.83 8.32 -29.04
CA ASP A 47 -6.94 7.46 -29.82
C ASP A 47 -6.39 6.31 -28.97
N VAL A 48 -5.83 6.65 -27.80
CA VAL A 48 -5.27 5.67 -26.85
C VAL A 48 -6.34 4.71 -26.35
N ALA A 49 -7.51 5.22 -25.95
CA ALA A 49 -8.61 4.41 -25.44
C ALA A 49 -9.16 3.45 -26.51
N SER A 50 -9.28 3.92 -27.75
CA SER A 50 -9.71 3.09 -28.89
C SER A 50 -8.69 2.01 -29.21
N ALA A 51 -7.40 2.36 -29.29
CA ALA A 51 -6.32 1.41 -29.57
C ALA A 51 -6.20 0.33 -28.48
N GLN A 52 -6.46 0.66 -27.21
CA GLN A 52 -6.50 -0.32 -26.13
C GLN A 52 -7.65 -1.32 -26.25
N GLY A 53 -8.79 -0.90 -26.79
CA GLY A 53 -9.95 -1.75 -27.02
C GLY A 53 -9.82 -2.62 -28.28
N ASP A 54 -9.04 -2.20 -29.27
CA ASP A 54 -8.88 -2.88 -30.54
C ASP A 54 -7.64 -3.79 -30.57
N THR A 55 -7.75 -4.93 -29.88
CA THR A 55 -6.68 -5.93 -29.84
C THR A 55 -6.47 -6.67 -31.16
N ARG A 56 -7.35 -6.45 -32.15
CA ARG A 56 -7.19 -7.04 -33.50
C ARG A 56 -6.10 -6.29 -34.26
N ARG A 57 -6.18 -4.95 -34.29
CA ARG A 57 -5.20 -4.08 -34.96
C ARG A 57 -3.96 -3.85 -34.12
N TYR A 58 -4.15 -3.67 -32.82
CA TYR A 58 -3.09 -3.36 -31.87
C TYR A 58 -2.81 -4.57 -31.00
N SER A 59 -1.92 -5.44 -31.44
CA SER A 59 -1.58 -6.71 -30.79
C SER A 59 -0.67 -6.51 -29.59
N SER A 60 -0.89 -7.33 -28.55
CA SER A 60 -0.01 -7.43 -27.40
C SER A 60 1.20 -8.35 -27.64
N ASN A 61 1.21 -9.17 -28.69
CA ASN A 61 2.33 -10.06 -29.05
C ASN A 61 3.51 -9.29 -29.68
N ARG A 62 4.26 -8.59 -28.83
CA ARG A 62 5.20 -7.53 -29.26
C ARG A 62 6.62 -7.66 -28.73
N MET A 63 6.93 -8.68 -27.94
CA MET A 63 8.24 -8.81 -27.27
C MET A 63 9.40 -8.81 -28.27
N ARG A 64 9.25 -9.53 -29.39
CA ARG A 64 10.22 -9.50 -30.50
C ARG A 64 10.44 -8.09 -31.04
N ALA A 65 9.36 -7.38 -31.35
CA ALA A 65 9.44 -6.04 -31.93
C ALA A 65 10.11 -5.05 -30.96
N LEU A 66 9.81 -5.13 -29.66
CA LEU A 66 10.47 -4.33 -28.62
C LEU A 66 11.98 -4.58 -28.56
N VAL A 67 12.41 -5.85 -28.53
CA VAL A 67 13.84 -6.19 -28.54
C VAL A 67 14.51 -5.68 -29.82
N ASN A 68 13.89 -5.88 -30.98
CA ASN A 68 14.43 -5.41 -32.25
C ASN A 68 14.59 -3.89 -32.31
N ALA A 69 13.70 -3.14 -31.65
CA ALA A 69 13.72 -1.68 -31.63
C ALA A 69 14.76 -1.09 -30.67
N GLN A 70 15.14 -1.81 -29.62
CA GLN A 70 15.93 -1.26 -28.51
C GLN A 70 17.32 -1.89 -28.35
N VAL A 71 17.53 -3.08 -28.92
CA VAL A 71 18.78 -3.86 -28.74
C VAL A 71 19.55 -3.94 -30.05
N PRO A 72 20.88 -3.69 -30.05
CA PRO A 72 21.72 -3.85 -31.24
C PRO A 72 21.62 -5.26 -31.84
N VAL A 73 21.59 -5.35 -33.17
CA VAL A 73 21.38 -6.61 -33.92
C VAL A 73 22.29 -7.76 -33.45
N HIS A 74 23.55 -7.47 -33.15
CA HIS A 74 24.53 -8.47 -32.74
C HIS A 74 24.29 -9.07 -31.34
N GLU A 75 23.45 -8.42 -30.50
CA GLU A 75 23.08 -8.91 -29.17
C GLU A 75 21.69 -9.58 -29.15
N GLN A 76 20.86 -9.38 -30.17
CA GLN A 76 19.47 -9.85 -30.21
C GLN A 76 19.34 -11.38 -30.10
N ALA A 77 20.26 -12.13 -30.72
CA ALA A 77 20.23 -13.60 -30.69
C ALA A 77 20.38 -14.16 -29.27
N ALA A 78 21.13 -13.49 -28.40
CA ALA A 78 21.30 -13.90 -27.00
C ALA A 78 20.03 -13.74 -26.17
N LEU A 79 19.06 -12.97 -26.65
CA LEU A 79 17.79 -12.69 -25.97
C LEU A 79 16.64 -13.60 -26.43
N GLU A 80 16.89 -14.58 -27.29
CA GLU A 80 15.87 -15.55 -27.70
C GLU A 80 15.16 -16.22 -26.50
N PRO A 81 15.87 -16.69 -25.45
CA PRO A 81 15.22 -17.28 -24.28
C PRO A 81 14.36 -16.27 -23.51
N PHE A 82 14.77 -14.99 -23.52
CA PHE A 82 14.01 -13.89 -22.93
C PHE A 82 12.69 -13.66 -23.68
N ILE A 83 12.78 -13.53 -25.01
CA ILE A 83 11.62 -13.32 -25.88
C ILE A 83 10.65 -14.48 -25.74
N GLU A 84 11.13 -15.73 -25.74
CA GLU A 84 10.28 -16.91 -25.60
C GLU A 84 9.48 -16.88 -24.29
N LYS A 85 10.15 -16.70 -23.15
CA LYS A 85 9.50 -16.70 -21.82
C LYS A 85 8.56 -15.50 -21.65
N ALA A 86 8.99 -14.29 -22.01
CA ALA A 86 8.18 -13.09 -21.87
C ALA A 86 6.96 -13.07 -22.82
N SER A 87 7.03 -13.78 -23.96
CA SER A 87 5.89 -13.94 -24.88
C SER A 87 4.83 -14.92 -24.36
N ARG A 88 5.17 -15.79 -23.38
CA ARG A 88 4.22 -16.68 -22.71
C ARG A 88 3.42 -15.99 -21.60
N TRP A 89 3.82 -14.80 -21.17
CA TRP A 89 3.06 -14.04 -20.18
C TRP A 89 1.74 -13.59 -20.78
N MET A 90 0.64 -13.72 -20.04
CA MET A 90 -0.69 -13.25 -20.46
C MET A 90 -0.67 -11.80 -20.96
N TYR A 91 0.18 -10.94 -20.39
CA TYR A 91 0.39 -9.54 -20.81
C TYR A 91 0.89 -9.36 -22.26
N SER A 92 1.52 -10.39 -22.82
CA SER A 92 2.12 -10.41 -24.16
C SER A 92 1.35 -11.28 -25.15
N GLN A 93 0.13 -11.71 -24.80
CA GLN A 93 -0.68 -12.62 -25.61
C GLN A 93 -1.96 -11.95 -26.09
N ASP A 94 -2.58 -12.51 -27.13
CA ASP A 94 -3.86 -12.04 -27.67
C ASP A 94 -4.89 -13.19 -27.74
N GLY A 95 -6.16 -12.84 -27.93
CA GLY A 95 -7.26 -13.76 -28.21
C GLY A 95 -7.42 -14.88 -27.17
N LYS A 96 -7.67 -16.11 -27.65
CA LYS A 96 -7.98 -17.27 -26.80
C LYS A 96 -6.86 -17.63 -25.83
N VAL A 97 -5.60 -17.43 -26.20
CA VAL A 97 -4.45 -17.74 -25.33
C VAL A 97 -4.40 -16.75 -24.16
N HIS A 98 -4.56 -15.45 -24.44
CA HIS A 98 -4.72 -14.42 -23.41
C HIS A 98 -5.93 -14.70 -22.50
N GLU A 99 -7.09 -15.03 -23.07
CA GLU A 99 -8.30 -15.34 -22.30
C GLU A 99 -8.09 -16.51 -21.34
N ALA A 100 -7.39 -17.55 -21.77
CA ALA A 100 -7.06 -18.71 -20.94
C ALA A 100 -6.15 -18.32 -19.77
N GLY A 101 -5.04 -17.61 -20.04
CA GLY A 101 -4.13 -17.14 -18.99
C GLY A 101 -4.83 -16.20 -18.00
N ARG A 102 -5.65 -15.28 -18.51
CA ARG A 102 -6.44 -14.35 -17.69
C ARG A 102 -7.46 -15.06 -16.81
N LYS A 103 -8.11 -16.10 -17.33
CA LYS A 103 -9.07 -16.91 -16.56
C LYS A 103 -8.38 -17.69 -15.44
N VAL A 104 -7.17 -18.19 -15.66
CA VAL A 104 -6.38 -18.90 -14.65
C VAL A 104 -5.98 -17.97 -13.52
N LEU A 105 -5.41 -16.81 -13.84
CA LEU A 105 -5.01 -15.82 -12.85
C LEU A 105 -6.22 -15.19 -12.13
N GLY A 106 -7.31 -14.93 -12.86
CA GLY A 106 -8.46 -14.15 -12.37
C GLY A 106 -9.18 -14.74 -11.16
N LYS A 107 -9.03 -16.04 -10.87
CA LYS A 107 -9.63 -16.66 -9.67
C LYS A 107 -9.09 -16.08 -8.36
N ALA A 108 -7.81 -15.72 -8.35
CA ALA A 108 -7.16 -15.17 -7.17
C ALA A 108 -7.37 -13.65 -7.02
N PHE A 109 -7.86 -12.98 -8.06
CA PHE A 109 -8.12 -11.54 -8.08
C PHE A 109 -9.62 -11.21 -8.10
N THR A 110 -10.46 -12.12 -7.60
CA THR A 110 -11.91 -11.86 -7.42
C THR A 110 -12.13 -10.88 -6.26
N PRO A 111 -13.22 -10.09 -6.26
CA PRO A 111 -13.52 -9.16 -5.15
C PRO A 111 -13.46 -9.84 -3.78
N ARG A 112 -14.07 -11.02 -3.64
CA ARG A 112 -14.03 -11.81 -2.41
C ARG A 112 -12.63 -12.21 -1.97
N ALA A 113 -11.76 -12.60 -2.92
CA ALA A 113 -10.38 -12.96 -2.60
C ALA A 113 -9.57 -11.73 -2.15
N ILE A 114 -9.80 -10.57 -2.79
CA ILE A 114 -9.15 -9.32 -2.41
C ILE A 114 -9.64 -8.81 -1.05
N ASP A 115 -10.96 -8.86 -0.78
CA ASP A 115 -11.53 -8.44 0.51
C ASP A 115 -10.99 -9.28 1.66
N ALA A 116 -10.73 -10.57 1.44
CA ALA A 116 -10.13 -11.45 2.44
C ALA A 116 -8.70 -11.05 2.83
N LEU A 117 -7.98 -10.28 2.00
CA LEU A 117 -6.62 -9.80 2.28
C LEU A 117 -6.60 -8.53 3.13
N ALA A 118 -7.74 -7.86 3.37
CA ALA A 118 -7.77 -6.56 4.05
C ALA A 118 -7.08 -6.59 5.42
N GLY A 119 -7.36 -7.61 6.24
CA GLY A 119 -6.74 -7.76 7.57
C GLY A 119 -5.23 -7.98 7.51
N ASP A 120 -4.74 -8.76 6.54
CA ASP A 120 -3.30 -8.98 6.35
C ASP A 120 -2.58 -7.73 5.85
N ILE A 121 -3.19 -7.00 4.92
CA ILE A 121 -2.66 -5.72 4.42
C ILE A 121 -2.60 -4.71 5.57
N GLU A 122 -3.65 -4.59 6.38
CA GLU A 122 -3.67 -3.70 7.55
C GLU A 122 -2.54 -4.04 8.53
N ARG A 123 -2.37 -5.32 8.88
CA ARG A 123 -1.28 -5.76 9.75
C ARG A 123 0.09 -5.43 9.17
N ILE A 124 0.35 -5.77 7.90
CA ILE A 124 1.62 -5.45 7.22
C ILE A 124 1.92 -3.95 7.26
N VAL A 125 0.91 -3.12 6.98
CA VAL A 125 1.06 -1.66 6.99
C VAL A 125 1.31 -1.16 8.42
N ASP A 126 0.57 -1.62 9.41
CA ASP A 126 0.73 -1.19 10.81
C ASP A 126 2.11 -1.58 11.37
N ASP A 127 2.58 -2.81 11.07
CA ASP A 127 3.91 -3.30 11.44
C ASP A 127 5.03 -2.44 10.84
N LEU A 128 4.90 -2.06 9.57
CA LEU A 128 5.88 -1.20 8.89
C LEU A 128 5.84 0.24 9.41
N LEU A 129 4.65 0.81 9.61
CA LEU A 129 4.49 2.16 10.17
C LEU A 129 5.03 2.26 11.60
N ALA A 130 4.98 1.17 12.39
CA ALA A 130 5.52 1.13 13.74
C ALA A 130 7.06 1.20 13.80
N GLN A 131 7.73 0.80 12.72
CA GLN A 131 9.19 0.77 12.64
C GLN A 131 9.80 2.04 12.05
N LEU A 132 8.99 2.98 11.56
CA LEU A 132 9.49 4.19 10.93
C LEU A 132 10.16 5.12 11.94
N SER A 133 11.31 5.65 11.55
CA SER A 133 11.97 6.74 12.28
C SER A 133 11.15 8.03 12.19
N PRO A 134 11.43 9.06 13.02
CA PRO A 134 10.77 10.36 12.89
C PRO A 134 11.05 11.10 11.57
N GLN A 135 12.10 10.72 10.83
CA GLN A 135 12.46 11.35 9.56
C GLN A 135 12.85 10.31 8.49
N PRO A 136 11.91 9.45 8.06
CA PRO A 136 12.23 8.33 7.18
C PRO A 136 12.32 8.76 5.71
N GLU A 137 13.02 7.96 4.92
CA GLU A 137 12.91 7.90 3.46
C GLU A 137 11.83 6.87 3.09
N LEU A 138 10.64 7.34 2.67
CA LEU A 138 9.47 6.46 2.57
C LEU A 138 9.52 5.44 1.43
N MET A 139 10.29 5.64 0.36
CA MET A 139 10.36 4.65 -0.71
C MET A 139 10.92 3.35 -0.14
N THR A 140 12.16 3.37 0.34
CA THR A 140 12.86 2.18 0.83
C THR A 140 12.35 1.71 2.19
N GLU A 141 11.96 2.62 3.08
CA GLU A 141 11.53 2.24 4.42
C GLU A 141 10.09 1.71 4.48
N LEU A 142 9.22 2.09 3.52
CA LEU A 142 7.78 1.77 3.52
C LEU A 142 7.25 1.26 2.17
N PHE A 143 7.21 2.10 1.13
CA PHE A 143 6.44 1.83 -0.10
C PHE A 143 6.99 0.68 -0.93
N ASP A 144 8.28 0.44 -0.86
CA ASP A 144 8.95 -0.68 -1.51
C ASP A 144 8.66 -2.02 -0.85
N LYS A 145 8.40 -1.99 0.46
CA LYS A 145 8.19 -3.19 1.27
C LYS A 145 6.74 -3.68 1.20
N ILE A 146 5.77 -2.76 1.16
CA ILE A 146 4.34 -3.09 1.21
C ILE A 146 3.94 -4.07 0.09
N PRO A 147 4.12 -3.76 -1.21
CA PRO A 147 3.70 -4.67 -2.28
C PRO A 147 4.47 -5.98 -2.26
N ALA A 148 5.75 -5.94 -1.90
CA ALA A 148 6.60 -7.13 -1.83
C ALA A 148 6.14 -8.11 -0.73
N LEU A 149 5.77 -7.59 0.45
CA LEU A 149 5.26 -8.39 1.56
C LEU A 149 3.85 -8.93 1.30
N ILE A 150 2.98 -8.12 0.69
CA ILE A 150 1.65 -8.56 0.24
C ILE A 150 1.78 -9.68 -0.78
N LEU A 151 2.67 -9.53 -1.77
CA LEU A 151 2.93 -10.55 -2.77
C LEU A 151 3.48 -11.83 -2.14
N ALA A 152 4.45 -11.73 -1.24
CA ALA A 152 5.01 -12.89 -0.53
C ALA A 152 3.94 -13.65 0.25
N HIS A 153 3.05 -12.93 0.94
CA HIS A 153 1.92 -13.52 1.63
C HIS A 153 0.95 -14.23 0.67
N ILE A 154 0.56 -13.59 -0.43
CA ILE A 154 -0.34 -14.17 -1.44
C ILE A 154 0.27 -15.39 -2.13
N PHE A 155 1.60 -15.40 -2.34
CA PHE A 155 2.34 -16.54 -2.91
C PHE A 155 2.59 -17.66 -1.88
N GLY A 156 2.38 -17.40 -0.60
CA GLY A 156 2.68 -18.34 0.48
C GLY A 156 4.19 -18.64 0.57
N ILE A 157 5.03 -17.61 0.41
CA ILE A 157 6.49 -17.69 0.57
C ILE A 157 6.92 -16.81 1.75
N ALA A 158 8.15 -17.01 2.22
CA ALA A 158 8.66 -16.29 3.37
C ALA A 158 8.96 -14.82 3.06
N ALA A 159 8.72 -13.93 4.04
CA ALA A 159 8.92 -12.49 3.88
C ALA A 159 10.36 -12.11 3.48
N GLN A 160 11.36 -12.86 3.96
CA GLN A 160 12.76 -12.62 3.59
C GLN A 160 13.05 -12.84 2.09
N ASP A 161 12.26 -13.65 1.40
CA ASP A 161 12.44 -13.91 -0.04
C ASP A 161 11.78 -12.82 -0.91
N ALA A 162 10.92 -11.98 -0.34
CA ALA A 162 10.28 -10.85 -1.02
C ALA A 162 11.31 -9.87 -1.60
N LEU A 163 12.42 -9.63 -0.90
CA LEU A 163 13.49 -8.74 -1.36
C LEU A 163 14.27 -9.31 -2.56
N LYS A 164 14.44 -10.63 -2.63
CA LYS A 164 15.07 -11.30 -3.78
C LYS A 164 14.19 -11.18 -5.02
N ILE A 165 12.90 -11.43 -4.84
CA ILE A 165 11.86 -11.27 -5.87
C ILE A 165 11.87 -9.87 -6.47
N ARG A 166 11.99 -8.85 -5.62
CA ARG A 166 12.04 -7.46 -6.08
C ARG A 166 13.26 -7.21 -6.97
N ARG A 167 14.46 -7.66 -6.57
CA ARG A 167 15.69 -7.47 -7.37
C ARG A 167 15.57 -8.09 -8.76
N TRP A 168 15.03 -9.31 -8.87
CA TRP A 168 14.80 -9.93 -10.17
C TRP A 168 13.77 -9.16 -11.00
N THR A 169 12.70 -8.67 -10.35
CA THR A 169 11.67 -7.88 -11.00
C THR A 169 12.23 -6.59 -11.57
N ASP A 170 13.02 -5.85 -10.80
CA ASP A 170 13.61 -4.59 -11.27
C ASP A 170 14.53 -4.84 -12.48
N ALA A 171 15.38 -5.89 -12.43
CA ALA A 171 16.23 -6.28 -13.56
C ALA A 171 15.44 -6.58 -14.84
N ILE A 172 14.35 -7.34 -14.73
CA ILE A 172 13.53 -7.74 -15.88
C ILE A 172 12.71 -6.57 -16.39
N ILE A 173 12.00 -5.86 -15.50
CA ILE A 173 11.01 -4.85 -15.87
C ILE A 173 11.69 -3.61 -16.46
N VAL A 174 12.84 -3.19 -15.92
CA VAL A 174 13.58 -2.00 -16.37
C VAL A 174 14.17 -2.25 -17.77
N PHE A 175 14.65 -3.47 -18.04
CA PHE A 175 15.10 -3.85 -19.37
C PHE A 175 13.96 -3.89 -20.40
N MET A 176 12.82 -4.52 -20.07
CA MET A 176 11.67 -4.66 -20.99
C MET A 176 11.12 -3.36 -21.55
N VAL A 177 11.44 -2.24 -20.91
CA VAL A 177 10.86 -0.94 -21.19
C VAL A 177 11.86 0.07 -21.75
N GLY A 178 13.02 -0.43 -22.21
CA GLY A 178 14.02 0.37 -22.90
C GLY A 178 14.78 1.32 -21.99
N SER A 179 15.11 0.87 -20.78
CA SER A 179 15.97 1.65 -19.89
C SER A 179 17.34 1.91 -20.51
N THR A 180 17.83 3.12 -20.30
CA THR A 180 19.18 3.55 -20.72
C THR A 180 20.23 3.31 -19.65
N ASP A 181 19.85 2.73 -18.50
CA ASP A 181 20.77 2.47 -17.40
C ASP A 181 21.61 1.20 -17.67
N PRO A 182 22.95 1.30 -17.75
CA PRO A 182 23.83 0.15 -17.98
C PRO A 182 23.72 -0.96 -16.92
N ALA A 183 23.27 -0.63 -15.70
CA ALA A 183 23.05 -1.61 -14.64
C ALA A 183 21.88 -2.56 -14.93
N PHE A 184 20.96 -2.16 -15.83
CA PHE A 184 19.75 -2.91 -16.18
C PHE A 184 19.77 -3.36 -17.64
N GLY A 185 20.92 -3.88 -18.07
CA GLY A 185 21.14 -4.33 -19.44
C GLY A 185 20.53 -5.70 -19.76
N PRO A 186 20.56 -6.10 -21.04
CA PRO A 186 19.95 -7.35 -21.51
C PRO A 186 20.45 -8.62 -20.82
N ARG A 187 21.75 -8.67 -20.49
CA ARG A 187 22.37 -9.82 -19.79
C ARG A 187 21.85 -9.99 -18.36
N GLU A 188 21.72 -8.89 -17.63
CA GLU A 188 21.24 -8.91 -16.25
C GLU A 188 19.77 -9.34 -16.20
N ALA A 189 18.94 -8.81 -17.11
CA ALA A 189 17.55 -9.20 -17.25
C ALA A 189 17.38 -10.70 -17.56
N LEU A 190 18.20 -11.24 -18.46
CA LEU A 190 18.20 -12.67 -18.77
C LEU A 190 18.60 -13.51 -17.56
N HIS A 191 19.65 -13.11 -16.83
CA HIS A 191 20.12 -13.81 -15.63
C HIS A 191 19.07 -13.81 -14.51
N ALA A 192 18.48 -12.65 -14.23
CA ALA A 192 17.39 -12.50 -13.26
C ALA A 192 16.18 -13.37 -13.64
N MET A 193 15.81 -13.41 -14.92
CA MET A 193 14.71 -14.25 -15.39
C MET A 193 15.03 -15.74 -15.24
N GLN A 194 16.27 -16.18 -15.49
CA GLN A 194 16.67 -17.58 -15.26
C GLN A 194 16.53 -17.97 -13.78
N GLN A 195 17.06 -17.16 -12.87
CA GLN A 195 16.98 -17.41 -11.43
C GLN A 195 15.53 -17.44 -10.93
N MET A 196 14.69 -16.50 -11.39
CA MET A 196 13.27 -16.46 -11.04
C MET A 196 12.55 -17.74 -11.49
N TYR A 197 12.75 -18.17 -12.74
CA TYR A 197 12.09 -19.37 -13.26
C TYR A 197 12.57 -20.66 -12.59
N GLU A 198 13.86 -20.76 -12.26
CA GLU A 198 14.40 -21.90 -11.51
C GLU A 198 13.73 -22.00 -10.13
N GLN A 199 13.66 -20.89 -9.39
CA GLN A 199 13.05 -20.84 -8.07
C GLN A 199 11.55 -21.13 -8.12
N PHE A 200 10.83 -20.58 -9.11
CA PHE A 200 9.39 -20.86 -9.25
C PHE A 200 9.12 -22.28 -9.73
N SER A 201 10.03 -22.90 -10.49
CA SER A 201 9.91 -24.32 -10.81
C SER A 201 9.97 -25.17 -9.54
N LEU A 202 10.92 -24.91 -8.65
CA LEU A 202 11.04 -25.60 -7.37
C LEU A 202 9.77 -25.41 -6.51
N LEU A 203 9.27 -24.17 -6.43
CA LEU A 203 8.05 -23.85 -5.70
C LEU A 203 6.83 -24.60 -6.28
N VAL A 204 6.68 -24.65 -7.60
CA VAL A 204 5.58 -25.40 -8.24
C VAL A 204 5.71 -26.91 -7.97
N ASP A 205 6.92 -27.46 -8.02
CA ASP A 205 7.15 -28.88 -7.74
C ASP A 205 6.86 -29.22 -6.26
N GLU A 206 7.30 -28.38 -5.32
CA GLU A 206 6.98 -28.50 -3.90
C GLU A 206 5.46 -28.49 -3.65
N ARG A 207 4.74 -27.52 -4.26
CA ARG A 207 3.28 -27.40 -4.11
C ARG A 207 2.51 -28.56 -4.72
N ARG A 208 3.03 -29.17 -5.79
CA ARG A 208 2.44 -30.39 -6.40
C ARG A 208 2.66 -31.64 -5.55
N LEU A 209 3.74 -31.70 -4.79
CA LEU A 209 4.06 -32.82 -3.90
C LEU A 209 3.40 -32.70 -2.53
N SER A 210 3.08 -31.49 -2.08
CA SER A 210 2.40 -31.26 -0.80
C SER A 210 0.96 -31.79 -0.83
N ALA A 211 0.62 -32.70 0.09
CA ALA A 211 -0.73 -33.24 0.25
C ALA A 211 -1.77 -32.19 0.74
N LEU A 212 -1.30 -31.01 1.15
CA LEU A 212 -2.13 -29.86 1.50
C LEU A 212 -2.05 -28.85 0.36
N ALA A 213 -3.08 -28.81 -0.49
CA ALA A 213 -3.28 -27.68 -1.38
C ALA A 213 -3.49 -26.43 -0.51
N GLY A 214 -2.50 -25.52 -0.49
CA GLY A 214 -2.64 -24.25 0.19
C GLY A 214 -3.71 -23.40 -0.49
N ASN A 215 -4.26 -22.42 0.24
CA ASN A 215 -5.18 -21.43 -0.33
C ASN A 215 -4.45 -20.24 -0.99
N ASP A 216 -3.12 -20.29 -1.10
CA ASP A 216 -2.29 -19.28 -1.78
C ASP A 216 -2.48 -19.27 -3.30
N LEU A 217 -2.03 -18.18 -3.92
CA LEU A 217 -2.12 -17.96 -5.36
C LEU A 217 -1.42 -19.04 -6.17
N VAL A 218 -0.27 -19.54 -5.73
CA VAL A 218 0.50 -20.55 -6.48
C VAL A 218 -0.32 -21.83 -6.62
N SER A 219 -0.86 -22.31 -5.50
CA SER A 219 -1.73 -23.50 -5.48
C SER A 219 -2.98 -23.31 -6.34
N GLN A 220 -3.62 -22.12 -6.29
CA GLN A 220 -4.79 -21.80 -7.10
C GLN A 220 -4.49 -21.76 -8.60
N VAL A 221 -3.36 -21.17 -8.99
CA VAL A 221 -2.92 -21.06 -10.39
C VAL A 221 -2.54 -22.43 -10.94
N ILE A 222 -1.85 -23.28 -10.18
CA ILE A 222 -1.56 -24.67 -10.56
C ILE A 222 -2.87 -25.42 -10.84
N ALA A 223 -3.80 -25.44 -9.87
CA ALA A 223 -5.06 -26.17 -10.01
C ALA A 223 -5.93 -25.66 -11.18
N ALA A 224 -5.93 -24.35 -11.42
CA ALA A 224 -6.63 -23.75 -12.56
C ALA A 224 -5.94 -24.07 -13.89
N GLY A 225 -4.60 -24.08 -13.92
CA GLY A 225 -3.79 -24.46 -15.08
C GLY A 225 -3.98 -25.92 -15.46
N ASP A 226 -3.95 -26.84 -14.49
CA ASP A 226 -4.18 -28.27 -14.71
C ASP A 226 -5.58 -28.52 -15.29
N LYS A 227 -6.61 -27.86 -14.76
CA LYS A 227 -7.98 -27.92 -15.32
C LYS A 227 -8.07 -27.36 -16.74
N ALA A 228 -7.24 -26.38 -17.08
CA ALA A 228 -7.16 -25.77 -18.40
C ALA A 228 -6.20 -26.51 -19.36
N LEU A 229 -5.59 -27.62 -18.92
CA LEU A 229 -4.57 -28.38 -19.66
C LEU A 229 -3.38 -27.51 -20.09
N MET A 230 -3.00 -26.54 -19.26
CA MET A 230 -1.80 -25.72 -19.48
C MET A 230 -0.53 -26.53 -19.22
N SER A 231 0.53 -26.25 -19.98
CA SER A 231 1.84 -26.82 -19.70
C SER A 231 2.42 -26.25 -18.40
N LYS A 232 3.39 -26.97 -17.80
CA LYS A 232 4.12 -26.47 -16.62
C LYS A 232 4.78 -25.12 -16.92
N ASP A 233 5.34 -24.95 -18.12
CA ASP A 233 5.98 -23.70 -18.54
C ASP A 233 5.00 -22.53 -18.62
N ASP A 234 3.76 -22.78 -19.06
CA ASP A 234 2.76 -21.71 -19.15
C ASP A 234 2.25 -21.30 -17.76
N VAL A 235 2.14 -22.25 -16.83
CA VAL A 235 1.84 -21.98 -15.41
C VAL A 235 2.97 -21.15 -14.77
N LEU A 236 4.23 -21.56 -14.96
CA LEU A 236 5.39 -20.82 -14.49
C LEU A 236 5.44 -19.40 -15.07
N ALA A 237 5.13 -19.27 -16.36
CA ALA A 237 5.06 -17.97 -17.02
C ALA A 237 4.01 -17.04 -16.40
N GLN A 238 2.85 -17.56 -15.97
CA GLN A 238 1.84 -16.74 -15.30
C GLN A 238 2.27 -16.31 -13.89
N LEU A 239 2.91 -17.20 -13.13
CA LEU A 239 3.45 -16.88 -11.80
C LEU A 239 4.57 -15.83 -11.88
N ALA A 240 5.52 -16.02 -12.79
CA ALA A 240 6.57 -15.04 -13.09
C ALA A 240 5.99 -13.68 -13.47
N PHE A 241 4.99 -13.66 -14.35
CA PHE A 241 4.31 -12.44 -14.76
C PHE A 241 3.69 -11.68 -13.58
N VAL A 242 2.95 -12.35 -12.68
CA VAL A 242 2.30 -11.68 -11.54
C VAL A 242 3.35 -11.00 -10.67
N VAL A 243 4.46 -11.68 -10.39
CA VAL A 243 5.54 -11.12 -9.58
C VAL A 243 6.17 -9.89 -10.22
N VAL A 244 6.48 -9.97 -11.51
CA VAL A 244 7.06 -8.85 -12.25
C VAL A 244 6.10 -7.66 -12.30
N ALA A 245 4.79 -7.91 -12.43
CA ALA A 245 3.79 -6.85 -12.58
C ALA A 245 3.40 -6.19 -11.25
N ALA A 246 3.35 -6.93 -10.14
CA ALA A 246 2.67 -6.51 -8.91
C ALA A 246 3.55 -5.69 -7.94
N THR A 247 4.88 -5.70 -8.09
CA THR A 247 5.79 -5.10 -7.10
C THR A 247 6.11 -3.64 -7.42
N THR A 248 6.90 -3.39 -8.46
CA THR A 248 7.47 -2.07 -8.77
C THR A 248 6.39 -1.02 -9.05
N THR A 249 5.35 -1.36 -9.84
CA THR A 249 4.30 -0.41 -10.20
C THR A 249 3.44 0.03 -9.02
N SER A 250 3.21 -0.85 -8.04
CA SER A 250 2.46 -0.51 -6.82
C SER A 250 3.27 0.43 -5.93
N ALA A 251 4.53 0.08 -5.66
CA ALA A 251 5.45 0.89 -4.84
C ALA A 251 5.58 2.32 -5.40
N ASP A 252 5.78 2.42 -6.72
CA ASP A 252 5.87 3.71 -7.40
C ASP A 252 4.60 4.54 -7.28
N GLN A 253 3.44 3.89 -7.44
CA GLN A 253 2.18 4.61 -7.36
C GLN A 253 1.89 5.09 -5.93
N LEU A 254 2.25 4.32 -4.90
CA LEU A 254 2.18 4.77 -3.50
C LEU A 254 3.07 5.99 -3.28
N GLY A 255 4.32 5.96 -3.75
CA GLY A 255 5.23 7.11 -3.68
C GLY A 255 4.67 8.34 -4.40
N ILE A 256 4.10 8.16 -5.60
CA ILE A 256 3.45 9.24 -6.37
C ILE A 256 2.27 9.82 -5.60
N ILE A 257 1.38 8.99 -5.04
CA ILE A 257 0.23 9.48 -4.27
C ILE A 257 0.73 10.34 -3.10
N MET A 258 1.73 9.86 -2.35
CA MET A 258 2.30 10.61 -1.24
C MET A 258 2.88 11.95 -1.69
N PHE A 259 3.62 11.98 -2.80
CA PHE A 259 4.14 13.22 -3.37
C PHE A 259 3.03 14.22 -3.73
N TYR A 260 1.97 13.78 -4.40
CA TYR A 260 0.86 14.67 -4.76
C TYR A 260 0.08 15.15 -3.53
N LEU A 261 -0.12 14.30 -2.53
CA LEU A 261 -0.75 14.74 -1.27
C LEU A 261 0.09 15.81 -0.56
N LEU A 262 1.41 15.60 -0.43
CA LEU A 262 2.29 16.54 0.27
C LEU A 262 2.57 17.82 -0.54
N SER A 263 2.46 17.77 -1.86
CA SER A 263 2.60 18.92 -2.75
C SER A 263 1.31 19.76 -2.86
N ASN A 264 0.18 19.27 -2.34
CA ASN A 264 -1.11 19.97 -2.30
C ASN A 264 -1.65 19.99 -0.85
N PRO A 265 -1.11 20.85 0.02
CA PRO A 265 -1.43 20.87 1.46
C PRO A 265 -2.91 21.06 1.77
N GLU A 266 -3.65 21.76 0.92
CA GLU A 266 -5.10 21.95 1.03
C GLU A 266 -5.87 20.65 0.85
N ALA A 267 -5.50 19.82 -0.15
CA ALA A 267 -6.09 18.50 -0.36
C ALA A 267 -5.76 17.59 0.83
N LEU A 268 -4.50 17.61 1.29
CA LEU A 268 -4.08 16.83 2.46
C LEU A 268 -4.81 17.26 3.74
N ALA A 269 -5.03 18.56 3.96
CA ALA A 269 -5.80 19.06 5.10
C ALA A 269 -7.26 18.59 5.04
N GLU A 270 -7.88 18.64 3.87
CA GLU A 270 -9.25 18.17 3.69
C GLU A 270 -9.39 16.67 3.96
N LEU A 271 -8.46 15.83 3.46
CA LEU A 271 -8.44 14.39 3.71
C LEU A 271 -8.37 14.03 5.21
N LYS A 272 -7.71 14.85 6.04
CA LYS A 272 -7.66 14.63 7.50
C LYS A 272 -9.03 14.80 8.14
N THR A 273 -9.78 15.81 7.71
CA THR A 273 -11.13 16.09 8.21
C THR A 273 -12.20 15.20 7.56
N HIS A 274 -11.95 14.72 6.34
CA HIS A 274 -12.86 13.88 5.57
C HIS A 274 -12.14 12.65 4.99
N PRO A 275 -11.77 11.66 5.83
CA PRO A 275 -11.03 10.47 5.37
C PRO A 275 -11.75 9.66 4.29
N GLY A 276 -13.08 9.81 4.16
CA GLY A 276 -13.87 9.22 3.09
C GLY A 276 -13.47 9.66 1.67
N LEU A 277 -12.69 10.74 1.52
CA LEU A 277 -12.16 11.23 0.24
C LEU A 277 -10.86 10.53 -0.20
N ILE A 278 -10.22 9.71 0.65
CA ILE A 278 -8.97 9.00 0.32
C ILE A 278 -9.10 8.21 -1.00
N PRO A 279 -10.17 7.41 -1.24
CA PRO A 279 -10.34 6.72 -2.51
C PRO A 279 -10.32 7.67 -3.72
N ASN A 280 -10.91 8.87 -3.61
CA ASN A 280 -10.92 9.83 -4.71
C ASN A 280 -9.53 10.40 -4.97
N ALA A 281 -8.77 10.71 -3.92
CA ALA A 281 -7.39 11.16 -4.06
C ALA A 281 -6.50 10.11 -4.74
N ILE A 282 -6.73 8.82 -4.46
CA ILE A 282 -6.03 7.71 -5.11
C ILE A 282 -6.38 7.67 -6.61
N GLU A 283 -7.66 7.75 -7.00
CA GLU A 283 -8.06 7.82 -8.42
C GLU A 283 -7.44 9.02 -9.13
N GLU A 284 -7.43 10.19 -8.49
CA GLU A 284 -6.90 11.41 -9.10
C GLU A 284 -5.38 11.32 -9.27
N ALA A 285 -4.66 10.74 -8.31
CA ALA A 285 -3.21 10.50 -8.43
C ALA A 285 -2.90 9.51 -9.56
N LEU A 286 -3.68 8.43 -9.68
CA LEU A 286 -3.58 7.47 -10.79
C LEU A 286 -3.86 8.15 -12.15
N ARG A 287 -4.83 9.06 -12.23
CA ARG A 287 -5.10 9.82 -13.44
C ARG A 287 -3.93 10.73 -13.78
N ILE A 288 -3.59 11.64 -12.88
CA ILE A 288 -2.65 12.74 -13.16
C ILE A 288 -1.22 12.23 -13.37
N CYS A 289 -0.84 11.15 -12.69
CA CYS A 289 0.50 10.59 -12.73
C CYS A 289 0.47 9.06 -12.52
N PRO A 290 0.09 8.29 -13.56
CA PRO A 290 0.15 6.84 -13.48
C PRO A 290 1.61 6.37 -13.42
N ALA A 291 1.93 5.48 -12.48
CA ALA A 291 3.25 4.85 -12.41
C ALA A 291 3.59 4.13 -13.72
N GLY A 292 2.63 3.41 -14.32
CA GLY A 292 2.73 2.89 -15.68
C GLY A 292 2.26 3.90 -16.74
N GLN A 293 3.14 4.74 -17.24
CA GLN A 293 2.82 5.84 -18.15
C GLN A 293 2.29 5.40 -19.51
N LEU A 294 2.71 4.25 -20.04
CA LEU A 294 2.33 3.81 -21.37
C LEU A 294 2.21 2.28 -21.48
N SER A 295 1.64 1.83 -22.59
CA SER A 295 1.65 0.42 -23.00
C SER A 295 2.04 0.29 -24.46
N HIS A 296 2.82 -0.72 -24.80
CA HIS A 296 3.19 -0.98 -26.19
C HIS A 296 2.16 -1.86 -26.91
N ARG A 297 2.10 -1.72 -28.22
CA ARG A 297 1.39 -2.58 -29.16
C ARG A 297 2.23 -2.77 -30.42
N VAL A 298 1.99 -3.85 -31.14
CA VAL A 298 2.50 -4.05 -32.51
C VAL A 298 1.32 -4.09 -33.47
N LEU A 299 1.43 -3.42 -34.62
CA LEU A 299 0.37 -3.41 -35.62
C LEU A 299 0.30 -4.72 -36.39
N THR A 300 -0.91 -5.25 -36.57
CA THR A 300 -1.18 -6.47 -37.35
C THR A 300 -1.57 -6.18 -38.80
N GLU A 301 -1.94 -4.93 -39.08
CA GLU A 301 -2.31 -4.37 -40.39
C GLU A 301 -1.99 -2.87 -40.42
N ASP A 302 -2.00 -2.27 -41.60
CA ASP A 302 -1.80 -0.83 -41.77
C ASP A 302 -2.98 -0.05 -41.19
N VAL A 303 -2.69 1.04 -40.49
CA VAL A 303 -3.69 1.89 -39.84
C VAL A 303 -3.40 3.36 -40.12
N THR A 304 -4.35 4.03 -40.77
CA THR A 304 -4.30 5.48 -40.99
C THR A 304 -5.03 6.23 -39.89
N LEU A 305 -4.35 7.20 -39.26
CA LEU A 305 -4.89 8.06 -38.21
C LEU A 305 -4.23 9.44 -38.30
N HIS A 306 -5.00 10.51 -38.16
CA HIS A 306 -4.53 11.91 -38.28
C HIS A 306 -3.74 12.18 -39.57
N GLY A 307 -4.13 11.57 -40.69
CA GLY A 307 -3.48 11.73 -42.00
C GLY A 307 -2.12 11.01 -42.15
N GLN A 308 -1.70 10.24 -41.14
CA GLN A 308 -0.48 9.43 -41.18
C GLN A 308 -0.85 7.94 -41.21
N THR A 309 -0.07 7.15 -41.95
CA THR A 309 -0.24 5.69 -42.00
C THR A 309 0.86 5.04 -41.19
N MET A 310 0.46 4.29 -40.17
CA MET A 310 1.32 3.34 -39.46
C MET A 310 1.23 2.00 -40.18
N HIS A 311 2.36 1.34 -40.38
CA HIS A 311 2.42 0.11 -41.15
C HIS A 311 2.35 -1.13 -40.26
N LYS A 312 1.89 -2.25 -40.83
CA LYS A 312 1.96 -3.56 -40.18
C LYS A 312 3.39 -3.84 -39.68
N GLY A 313 3.48 -4.28 -38.42
CA GLY A 313 4.75 -4.55 -37.74
C GLY A 313 5.31 -3.35 -36.97
N ASP A 314 4.80 -2.14 -37.18
CA ASP A 314 5.21 -0.97 -36.41
C ASP A 314 4.86 -1.14 -34.93
N LEU A 315 5.76 -0.67 -34.07
CA LEU A 315 5.48 -0.47 -32.66
C LEU A 315 4.67 0.81 -32.45
N VAL A 316 3.67 0.72 -31.58
CA VAL A 316 2.84 1.85 -31.16
C VAL A 316 2.82 1.93 -29.64
N TYR A 317 3.27 3.06 -29.10
CA TYR A 317 3.31 3.39 -27.69
C TYR A 317 2.06 4.20 -27.37
N LEU A 318 1.17 3.58 -26.61
CA LEU A 318 -0.07 4.20 -26.16
C LEU A 318 0.21 4.99 -24.87
N ILE A 319 0.42 6.30 -24.97
CA ILE A 319 0.89 7.16 -23.88
C ILE A 319 -0.27 7.55 -22.95
N ARG A 320 -0.58 6.69 -21.99
CA ARG A 320 -1.68 6.85 -21.03
C ARG A 320 -1.49 8.07 -20.13
N ALA A 321 -0.26 8.39 -19.74
CA ALA A 321 0.06 9.60 -18.98
C ALA A 321 -0.30 10.88 -19.75
N ALA A 322 -0.14 10.89 -21.08
CA ALA A 322 -0.55 11.99 -21.93
C ALA A 322 -2.08 12.03 -22.05
N ALA A 323 -2.69 10.90 -22.40
CA ALA A 323 -4.14 10.74 -22.55
C ALA A 323 -4.91 11.19 -21.30
N ASN A 324 -4.43 10.80 -20.11
CA ASN A 324 -5.05 11.17 -18.83
C ASN A 324 -4.98 12.67 -18.52
N ARG A 325 -4.19 13.43 -19.29
CA ARG A 325 -4.08 14.89 -19.22
C ARG A 325 -4.53 15.58 -20.52
N ASP A 326 -5.40 14.94 -21.30
CA ASP A 326 -5.99 15.55 -22.49
C ASP A 326 -7.10 16.54 -22.09
N PRO A 327 -6.97 17.85 -22.35
CA PRO A 327 -7.99 18.84 -22.01
C PRO A 327 -9.31 18.65 -22.79
N ARG A 328 -9.29 17.86 -23.87
CA ARG A 328 -10.50 17.48 -24.61
C ARG A 328 -11.40 16.53 -23.83
N HIS A 329 -10.82 15.80 -22.87
CA HIS A 329 -11.51 14.79 -22.07
C HIS A 329 -11.61 15.15 -20.59
N PHE A 330 -10.57 15.74 -20.00
CA PHE A 330 -10.57 16.20 -18.60
C PHE A 330 -10.43 17.72 -18.53
N SER A 331 -11.36 18.40 -17.85
CA SER A 331 -11.21 19.83 -17.53
C SER A 331 -10.06 20.06 -16.55
N ASP A 332 -9.30 21.14 -16.72
CA ASP A 332 -8.10 21.47 -15.92
C ASP A 332 -7.24 20.22 -15.63
N PRO A 333 -6.73 19.56 -16.68
CA PRO A 333 -6.16 18.21 -16.58
C PRO A 333 -4.90 18.14 -15.73
N ASP A 334 -4.17 19.25 -15.58
CA ASP A 334 -2.93 19.35 -14.82
C ASP A 334 -3.15 19.69 -13.34
N ARG A 335 -4.38 20.01 -12.91
CA ARG A 335 -4.72 20.25 -11.51
C ARG A 335 -5.02 18.92 -10.80
N PHE A 336 -4.40 18.71 -9.63
CA PHE A 336 -4.74 17.63 -8.72
C PHE A 336 -6.02 17.99 -7.96
N ASP A 337 -7.13 17.35 -8.33
CA ASP A 337 -8.45 17.61 -7.77
C ASP A 337 -9.07 16.33 -7.15
N ILE A 338 -9.07 16.25 -5.82
CA ILE A 338 -9.63 15.11 -5.07
C ILE A 338 -11.16 15.02 -5.16
N HIS A 339 -11.84 16.01 -5.74
CA HIS A 339 -13.28 16.02 -5.96
C HIS A 339 -13.67 15.69 -7.40
N ARG A 340 -12.69 15.38 -8.27
CA ARG A 340 -12.95 15.04 -9.67
C ARG A 340 -13.89 13.83 -9.77
N GLN A 341 -15.07 14.06 -10.34
CA GLN A 341 -16.10 13.02 -10.49
C GLN A 341 -15.82 12.08 -11.66
N LYS A 342 -15.15 12.57 -12.71
CA LYS A 342 -14.85 11.79 -13.92
C LYS A 342 -13.68 10.83 -13.65
N ARG A 343 -13.94 9.53 -13.67
CA ARG A 343 -13.01 8.44 -13.27
C ARG A 343 -12.64 7.47 -14.40
N ASP A 344 -12.89 7.83 -15.65
CA ASP A 344 -12.58 6.98 -16.81
C ASP A 344 -11.12 7.14 -17.30
N HIS A 345 -10.20 7.39 -16.38
CA HIS A 345 -8.77 7.48 -16.68
C HIS A 345 -8.20 6.12 -17.10
N LEU A 346 -7.09 6.15 -17.85
CA LEU A 346 -6.50 4.97 -18.48
C LEU A 346 -5.30 4.40 -17.70
N ALA A 347 -5.12 4.73 -16.41
CA ALA A 347 -3.96 4.26 -15.64
C ALA A 347 -3.84 2.73 -15.62
N PHE A 348 -4.98 2.04 -15.53
CA PHE A 348 -5.09 0.58 -15.55
C PHE A 348 -5.30 0.01 -16.97
N GLY A 349 -5.23 0.86 -18.01
CA GLY A 349 -5.60 0.55 -19.37
C GLY A 349 -7.10 0.37 -19.57
N ARG A 350 -7.49 -0.18 -20.72
CA ARG A 350 -8.87 -0.46 -21.13
C ARG A 350 -8.90 -1.73 -21.99
N GLY A 351 -10.06 -2.35 -22.12
CA GLY A 351 -10.26 -3.52 -23.00
C GLY A 351 -9.80 -4.84 -22.37
N PRO A 352 -9.51 -5.87 -23.18
CA PRO A 352 -9.17 -7.21 -22.70
C PRO A 352 -7.99 -7.26 -21.72
N HIS A 353 -7.03 -6.33 -21.85
CA HIS A 353 -5.85 -6.21 -21.00
C HIS A 353 -6.02 -5.23 -19.81
N PHE A 354 -7.25 -4.83 -19.47
CA PHE A 354 -7.50 -4.03 -18.26
C PHE A 354 -6.83 -4.67 -17.03
N CYS A 355 -6.18 -3.86 -16.20
CA CYS A 355 -5.35 -4.34 -15.09
C CYS A 355 -6.15 -5.25 -14.14
N MET A 356 -5.64 -6.46 -13.92
CA MET A 356 -6.24 -7.44 -13.03
C MET A 356 -6.03 -7.10 -11.54
N GLY A 357 -4.91 -6.44 -11.22
CA GLY A 357 -4.56 -6.02 -9.86
C GLY A 357 -5.26 -4.74 -9.38
N THR A 358 -6.19 -4.18 -10.16
CA THR A 358 -6.83 -2.89 -9.85
C THR A 358 -7.49 -2.87 -8.46
N LEU A 359 -8.25 -3.92 -8.11
CA LEU A 359 -8.92 -3.99 -6.82
C LEU A 359 -7.93 -4.12 -5.66
N LEU A 360 -6.90 -4.96 -5.84
CA LEU A 360 -5.84 -5.15 -4.85
C LEU A 360 -5.09 -3.84 -4.57
N PHE A 361 -4.64 -3.16 -5.63
CA PHE A 361 -3.94 -1.88 -5.50
C PHE A 361 -4.80 -0.83 -4.79
N LYS A 362 -6.08 -0.71 -5.15
CA LYS A 362 -6.99 0.27 -4.53
C LYS A 362 -7.22 -0.03 -3.05
N LEU A 363 -7.33 -1.30 -2.67
CA LEU A 363 -7.41 -1.71 -1.27
C LEU A 363 -6.10 -1.37 -0.54
N GLU A 364 -4.96 -1.77 -1.10
CA GLU A 364 -3.61 -1.50 -0.58
C GLU A 364 -3.40 0.00 -0.33
N ALA A 365 -3.56 0.83 -1.36
CA ALA A 365 -3.39 2.28 -1.26
C ALA A 365 -4.36 2.90 -0.24
N LYS A 366 -5.63 2.46 -0.22
CA LYS A 366 -6.61 2.95 0.76
C LYS A 366 -6.13 2.66 2.19
N VAL A 367 -5.68 1.44 2.48
CA VAL A 367 -5.19 1.06 3.81
C VAL A 367 -3.95 1.87 4.17
N VAL A 368 -2.96 1.94 3.26
CA VAL A 368 -1.70 2.69 3.46
C VAL A 368 -1.98 4.14 3.84
N PHE A 369 -2.76 4.86 3.03
CA PHE A 369 -3.01 6.29 3.27
C PHE A 369 -3.95 6.52 4.45
N SER A 370 -4.91 5.63 4.72
CA SER A 370 -5.75 5.74 5.92
C SER A 370 -4.93 5.61 7.19
N ARG A 371 -4.10 4.56 7.30
CA ARG A 371 -3.28 4.29 8.49
C ARG A 371 -2.17 5.32 8.66
N LEU A 372 -1.48 5.69 7.58
CA LEU A 372 -0.40 6.69 7.62
C LEU A 372 -0.92 8.05 8.07
N LEU A 373 -2.00 8.56 7.48
CA LEU A 373 -2.55 9.88 7.81
C LEU A 373 -3.21 9.91 9.19
N GLN A 374 -3.79 8.80 9.63
CA GLN A 374 -4.30 8.66 11.00
C GLN A 374 -3.17 8.69 12.03
N ARG A 375 -2.06 7.97 11.77
CA ARG A 375 -0.93 7.87 12.71
C ARG A 375 -0.05 9.12 12.70
N PHE A 376 0.14 9.74 11.55
CA PHE A 376 1.04 10.87 11.34
C PHE A 376 0.30 12.04 10.65
N PRO A 377 -0.68 12.66 11.31
CA PRO A 377 -1.52 13.70 10.71
C PRO A 377 -0.74 14.95 10.32
N ASN A 378 0.47 15.18 10.85
CA ASN A 378 1.31 16.34 10.51
C ASN A 378 2.50 15.98 9.61
N VAL A 379 2.41 14.87 8.87
CA VAL A 379 3.42 14.48 7.88
C VAL A 379 3.68 15.61 6.86
N ARG A 380 4.96 15.87 6.58
CA ARG A 380 5.41 16.93 5.66
C ARG A 380 6.74 16.57 5.00
N LEU A 381 7.01 17.13 3.83
CA LEU A 381 8.30 17.02 3.16
C LEU A 381 9.43 17.70 3.96
N ILE A 382 10.60 17.06 4.00
CA ILE A 382 11.82 17.69 4.50
C ILE A 382 12.40 18.57 3.39
N ARG A 383 12.31 19.89 3.53
CA ARG A 383 12.72 20.85 2.48
C ARG A 383 14.18 20.75 2.07
N SER A 384 15.07 20.37 2.98
CA SER A 384 16.50 20.18 2.69
C SER A 384 16.80 18.91 1.89
N GLN A 385 15.83 18.01 1.74
CA GLN A 385 15.96 16.73 1.05
C GLN A 385 14.77 16.56 0.07
N PRO A 386 14.75 17.33 -1.03
CA PRO A 386 13.62 17.33 -1.95
C PRO A 386 13.42 15.94 -2.58
N PRO A 387 12.18 15.55 -2.91
CA PRO A 387 11.93 14.30 -3.63
C PRO A 387 12.63 14.31 -5.00
N ALA A 388 13.12 13.15 -5.43
CA ALA A 388 13.71 12.98 -6.76
C ALA A 388 13.02 11.87 -7.53
N TRP A 389 12.82 12.09 -8.83
CA TRP A 389 12.26 11.11 -9.75
C TRP A 389 13.36 10.21 -10.33
N ARG A 390 13.02 8.96 -10.62
CA ARG A 390 13.88 8.12 -11.47
C ARG A 390 13.78 8.59 -12.92
N THR A 391 14.91 8.55 -13.64
CA THR A 391 15.05 9.13 -14.98
C THR A 391 15.38 8.10 -16.06
N ASN A 392 15.28 6.82 -15.73
CA ASN A 392 15.78 5.72 -16.55
C ASN A 392 14.69 5.04 -17.39
N SER A 393 13.43 5.48 -17.34
CA SER A 393 12.34 4.88 -18.11
C SER A 393 11.25 5.89 -18.44
N LEU A 394 10.75 5.86 -19.68
CA LEU A 394 9.54 6.57 -20.06
C LEU A 394 8.27 5.75 -19.74
N GLN A 395 8.38 4.42 -19.68
CA GLN A 395 7.21 3.59 -19.39
C GLN A 395 6.82 3.63 -17.93
N PHE A 396 7.81 3.64 -17.03
CA PHE A 396 7.56 3.69 -15.59
C PHE A 396 8.05 5.00 -15.01
N ARG A 397 7.21 5.61 -14.18
CA ARG A 397 7.56 6.77 -13.38
C ARG A 397 7.43 6.43 -11.91
N GLY A 398 8.46 6.76 -11.15
CA GLY A 398 8.49 6.59 -9.71
C GLY A 398 9.55 7.48 -9.08
N LEU A 399 9.45 7.67 -7.77
CA LEU A 399 10.45 8.42 -7.01
C LEU A 399 11.63 7.51 -6.69
N SER A 400 12.85 8.06 -6.73
CA SER A 400 14.03 7.39 -6.16
C SER A 400 14.06 7.56 -4.65
N HIS A 401 13.60 8.70 -4.13
CA HIS A 401 13.43 8.93 -2.70
C HIS A 401 12.40 10.02 -2.39
N ILE A 402 11.79 9.94 -1.20
CA ILE A 402 10.93 10.96 -0.61
C ILE A 402 11.11 11.00 0.92
N HIS A 403 11.82 12.02 1.39
CA HIS A 403 12.08 12.24 2.81
C HIS A 403 10.98 13.06 3.46
N VAL A 404 10.45 12.57 4.58
CA VAL A 404 9.37 13.24 5.32
C VAL A 404 9.73 13.41 6.79
N ALA A 405 9.14 14.40 7.45
CA ALA A 405 9.09 14.46 8.89
C ALA A 405 7.76 13.86 9.36
N LEU A 406 7.84 12.85 10.23
CA LEU A 406 6.70 12.22 10.88
C LEU A 406 6.55 12.79 12.28
N GLU A 407 5.39 13.37 12.54
CA GLU A 407 4.94 13.70 13.88
C GLU A 407 3.78 12.78 14.19
N PRO A 408 3.91 11.87 15.18
CA PRO A 408 2.77 11.09 15.64
C PRO A 408 1.61 12.03 15.95
N ALA A 409 0.39 11.58 15.71
CA ALA A 409 -0.78 12.27 16.24
C ALA A 409 -0.50 12.51 17.73
N SER A 410 -0.42 13.77 18.15
CA SER A 410 -0.35 14.12 19.57
C SER A 410 -1.52 13.41 20.22
N GLY A 411 -1.27 12.29 20.90
CA GLY A 411 -2.31 11.33 21.25
C GLY A 411 -3.44 12.09 21.90
N SER A 412 -4.59 12.15 21.24
CA SER A 412 -5.75 12.85 21.77
C SER A 412 -5.98 12.29 23.17
N ILE A 413 -5.92 13.15 24.19
CA ILE A 413 -6.17 12.71 25.56
C ILE A 413 -7.61 12.20 25.62
N THR A 414 -7.79 10.88 25.67
CA THR A 414 -9.11 10.25 25.80
C THR A 414 -9.43 10.13 27.28
N ARG A 415 -10.62 10.57 27.68
CA ARG A 415 -11.08 10.57 29.07
C ARG A 415 -12.26 9.62 29.22
N CYS A 416 -12.23 8.82 30.27
CA CYS A 416 -13.31 7.95 30.70
C CYS A 416 -13.85 8.48 32.03
N PHE A 417 -15.17 8.58 32.14
CA PHE A 417 -15.87 8.98 33.36
C PHE A 417 -16.57 7.74 33.94
N SER A 418 -16.59 7.63 35.26
CA SER A 418 -17.45 6.65 35.92
C SER A 418 -18.80 7.28 36.26
N ALA A 419 -19.75 6.48 36.71
CA ALA A 419 -21.02 6.98 37.24
C ALA A 419 -20.86 7.66 38.62
N ALA A 420 -19.63 7.92 39.08
CA ALA A 420 -19.37 8.55 40.36
C ALA A 420 -20.02 9.94 40.44
N PRO A 421 -20.83 10.22 41.47
CA PRO A 421 -21.58 11.48 41.60
C PRO A 421 -20.71 12.74 41.61
N TRP A 422 -19.47 12.61 42.10
CA TRP A 422 -18.57 13.73 42.34
C TRP A 422 -17.69 14.08 41.13
N GLU A 423 -17.60 13.28 40.07
CA GLU A 423 -16.74 13.60 38.91
C GLU A 423 -17.15 14.90 38.21
N LYS A 424 -18.46 15.15 38.11
CA LYS A 424 -19.01 16.40 37.54
C LYS A 424 -18.70 17.62 38.39
N ASN A 425 -18.69 17.46 39.71
CA ASN A 425 -18.49 18.57 40.65
C ASN A 425 -17.02 18.82 40.96
N GLY A 426 -16.20 17.77 40.92
CA GLY A 426 -14.77 17.79 41.25
C GLY A 426 -13.84 18.07 40.06
N GLY A 427 -14.35 18.09 38.83
CA GLY A 427 -13.58 18.48 37.65
C GLY A 427 -12.52 17.47 37.21
N TYR A 428 -12.75 16.17 37.43
CA TYR A 428 -11.84 15.10 37.05
C TYR A 428 -12.55 13.94 36.35
N CYS A 429 -11.80 13.07 35.68
CA CYS A 429 -12.30 11.86 35.03
C CYS A 429 -11.75 10.60 35.71
N ARG A 430 -12.50 9.49 35.67
CA ARG A 430 -12.07 8.20 36.25
C ARG A 430 -10.74 7.71 35.72
N ALA A 431 -10.55 7.76 34.41
CA ALA A 431 -9.31 7.36 33.75
C ALA A 431 -9.01 8.25 32.55
N LEU A 432 -7.73 8.43 32.22
CA LEU A 432 -7.30 9.13 31.02
C LEU A 432 -6.19 8.34 30.31
N ARG A 433 -6.22 8.37 28.97
CA ARG A 433 -5.16 7.82 28.11
C ARG A 433 -4.42 8.96 27.42
N ALA A 434 -3.09 8.99 27.61
CA ALA A 434 -2.18 9.91 26.95
C ALA A 434 -1.06 9.11 26.28
N GLY A 435 -1.24 8.80 24.99
CA GLY A 435 -0.35 7.90 24.27
C GLY A 435 -0.39 6.47 24.86
N ASN A 436 0.77 6.01 25.33
CA ASN A 436 0.95 4.67 25.93
C ASN A 436 0.69 4.63 27.44
N LEU A 437 0.51 5.79 28.08
CA LEU A 437 0.23 5.86 29.51
C LEU A 437 -1.28 5.98 29.74
N VAL A 438 -1.80 5.13 30.62
CA VAL A 438 -3.15 5.25 31.16
C VAL A 438 -3.06 5.41 32.67
N VAL A 439 -3.73 6.44 33.20
CA VAL A 439 -3.78 6.68 34.64
C VAL A 439 -5.23 6.77 35.10
N THR A 440 -5.50 6.29 36.31
CA THR A 440 -6.80 6.46 36.97
C THR A 440 -6.71 7.47 38.10
N SER A 441 -7.83 8.13 38.38
CA SER A 441 -8.01 8.94 39.59
C SER A 441 -8.25 8.03 40.80
N GLY A 442 -8.05 8.57 42.00
CA GLY A 442 -8.40 7.91 43.25
C GLY A 442 -9.84 7.37 43.24
N THR A 443 -9.98 6.09 43.59
CA THR A 443 -11.22 5.32 43.48
C THR A 443 -11.61 4.74 44.83
N VAL A 444 -12.74 5.22 45.37
CA VAL A 444 -13.44 4.63 46.51
C VAL A 444 -14.56 3.71 46.03
N ALA A 445 -15.03 2.82 46.89
CA ALA A 445 -16.01 1.79 46.55
C ALA A 445 -17.45 2.32 46.63
N PHE A 446 -18.12 2.51 45.49
CA PHE A 446 -19.52 2.95 45.44
C PHE A 446 -20.45 1.98 44.70
N ASP A 447 -21.72 2.00 45.07
CA ASP A 447 -22.80 1.25 44.42
C ASP A 447 -23.29 1.95 43.13
N GLU A 448 -24.22 1.34 42.40
CA GLU A 448 -24.76 1.91 41.15
C GLU A 448 -25.47 3.27 41.32
N ARG A 449 -25.85 3.62 42.56
CA ARG A 449 -26.48 4.89 42.91
C ARG A 449 -25.47 5.91 43.44
N GLY A 450 -24.19 5.55 43.54
CA GLY A 450 -23.12 6.40 44.03
C GLY A 450 -22.99 6.45 45.56
N ASN A 451 -23.68 5.59 46.31
CA ASN A 451 -23.53 5.50 47.76
C ASN A 451 -22.32 4.64 48.14
N PRO A 452 -21.78 4.78 49.37
CA PRO A 452 -20.75 3.88 49.88
C PRO A 452 -21.14 2.40 49.77
N TYR A 453 -20.27 1.60 49.14
CA TYR A 453 -20.47 0.17 48.95
C TYR A 453 -19.89 -0.61 50.13
N ALA A 454 -20.68 -1.50 50.72
CA ALA A 454 -20.30 -2.35 51.86
C ALA A 454 -19.54 -1.59 52.98
N PRO A 455 -20.18 -0.60 53.66
CA PRO A 455 -19.58 0.09 54.80
C PRO A 455 -19.08 -0.91 55.86
N GLY A 456 -17.88 -0.69 56.39
CA GLY A 456 -17.27 -1.57 57.39
C GLY A 456 -16.55 -2.81 56.84
N ASP A 457 -16.63 -3.10 55.54
CA ASP A 457 -15.97 -4.27 54.91
C ASP A 457 -14.91 -3.83 53.90
N VAL A 458 -13.67 -3.68 54.40
CA VAL A 458 -12.53 -3.22 53.59
C VAL A 458 -12.17 -4.19 52.45
N TYR A 459 -12.41 -5.49 52.61
CA TYR A 459 -12.15 -6.48 51.55
C TYR A 459 -13.10 -6.25 50.37
N ARG A 460 -14.40 -6.14 50.65
CA ARG A 460 -15.41 -5.85 49.61
C ARG A 460 -15.22 -4.49 48.99
N GLN A 461 -14.81 -3.48 49.76
CA GLN A 461 -14.47 -2.18 49.21
C GLN A 461 -13.25 -2.24 48.28
N THR A 462 -12.18 -2.93 48.69
CA THR A 462 -10.97 -3.11 47.86
C THR A 462 -11.32 -3.76 46.52
N ARG A 463 -12.08 -4.86 46.55
CA ARG A 463 -12.58 -5.56 45.35
C ARG A 463 -13.36 -4.61 44.43
N ARG A 464 -14.28 -3.85 45.01
CA ARG A 464 -15.12 -2.93 44.25
C ARG A 464 -14.32 -1.78 43.61
N CYS A 465 -13.32 -1.23 44.31
CA CYS A 465 -12.44 -0.21 43.74
C CYS A 465 -11.71 -0.73 42.49
N LEU A 466 -11.18 -1.95 42.55
CA LEU A 466 -10.47 -2.58 41.42
C LEU A 466 -11.41 -2.87 40.24
N GLU A 467 -12.63 -3.32 40.49
CA GLU A 467 -13.66 -3.53 39.45
C GLU A 467 -14.06 -2.22 38.76
N ILE A 468 -14.19 -1.12 39.51
CA ILE A 468 -14.47 0.20 38.95
C ILE A 468 -13.30 0.69 38.07
N ILE A 469 -12.07 0.44 38.52
CA ILE A 469 -10.85 0.76 37.76
C ILE A 469 -10.80 -0.06 36.46
N GLU A 470 -11.04 -1.36 36.53
CA GLU A 470 -11.05 -2.27 35.38
C GLU A 470 -12.08 -1.84 34.34
N ALA A 471 -13.32 -1.57 34.76
CA ALA A 471 -14.35 -1.08 33.85
C ALA A 471 -13.99 0.25 33.17
N ALA A 472 -13.17 1.10 33.81
CA ALA A 472 -12.68 2.34 33.21
C ALA A 472 -11.50 2.10 32.25
N LEU A 473 -10.65 1.12 32.53
CA LEU A 473 -9.57 0.69 31.63
C LEU A 473 -10.14 0.02 30.37
N GLU A 474 -11.15 -0.84 30.52
CA GLU A 474 -11.84 -1.51 29.41
C GLU A 474 -12.47 -0.49 28.45
N GLN A 475 -13.09 0.58 28.97
CA GLN A 475 -13.60 1.68 28.16
C GLN A 475 -12.52 2.43 27.35
N LEU A 476 -11.26 2.37 27.81
CA LEU A 476 -10.09 2.91 27.10
C LEU A 476 -9.36 1.84 26.25
N GLY A 477 -9.94 0.64 26.15
CA GLY A 477 -9.39 -0.49 25.40
C GLY A 477 -8.13 -1.08 26.02
N VAL A 478 -8.02 -1.06 27.36
CA VAL A 478 -6.87 -1.55 28.11
C VAL A 478 -7.28 -2.70 29.01
N ASP A 479 -6.59 -3.83 28.86
CA ASP A 479 -6.76 -5.01 29.71
C ASP A 479 -6.03 -4.83 31.05
N ARG A 480 -6.59 -5.37 32.13
CA ARG A 480 -6.01 -5.27 33.48
C ARG A 480 -4.59 -5.84 33.61
N THR A 481 -4.20 -6.77 32.75
CA THR A 481 -2.84 -7.34 32.71
C THR A 481 -1.77 -6.30 32.38
N LEU A 482 -2.16 -5.15 31.85
CA LEU A 482 -1.29 -4.02 31.54
C LEU A 482 -1.17 -3.01 32.69
N VAL A 483 -1.82 -3.24 33.83
CA VAL A 483 -1.64 -2.43 35.04
C VAL A 483 -0.25 -2.70 35.61
N VAL A 484 0.58 -1.67 35.67
CA VAL A 484 1.98 -1.76 36.12
C VAL A 484 2.18 -1.24 37.54
N ALA A 485 1.27 -0.40 38.03
CA ALA A 485 1.34 0.16 39.38
C ALA A 485 -0.04 0.36 40.02
N THR A 486 -0.13 0.16 41.33
CA THR A 486 -1.27 0.55 42.17
C THR A 486 -0.80 1.32 43.40
N ARG A 487 -1.52 2.37 43.80
CA ARG A 487 -1.33 3.07 45.07
C ARG A 487 -2.62 3.00 45.87
N MET A 488 -2.53 2.51 47.10
CA MET A 488 -3.68 2.25 47.97
C MET A 488 -3.56 3.10 49.23
N TYR A 489 -4.65 3.72 49.63
CA TYR A 489 -4.75 4.57 50.81
C TYR A 489 -5.83 3.99 51.72
N THR A 490 -5.49 3.68 52.97
CA THR A 490 -6.42 3.09 53.95
C THR A 490 -6.48 3.94 55.22
N THR A 491 -7.64 4.02 55.87
CA THR A 491 -7.76 4.73 57.15
C THR A 491 -7.19 3.93 58.33
N ASP A 492 -7.02 2.61 58.17
CA ASP A 492 -6.36 1.75 59.14
C ASP A 492 -5.46 0.73 58.42
N VAL A 493 -4.16 0.77 58.75
CA VAL A 493 -3.16 -0.15 58.17
C VAL A 493 -3.33 -1.59 58.68
N ALA A 494 -4.05 -1.80 59.80
CA ALA A 494 -4.35 -3.12 60.32
C ALA A 494 -5.22 -3.96 59.36
N TRP A 495 -5.93 -3.33 58.43
CA TRP A 495 -6.69 -4.00 57.37
C TRP A 495 -5.85 -4.62 56.25
N TRP A 496 -4.51 -4.46 56.29
CA TRP A 496 -3.61 -4.98 55.28
C TRP A 496 -3.89 -6.44 54.84
N PRO A 497 -4.12 -7.42 55.74
CA PRO A 497 -4.38 -8.80 55.32
C PRO A 497 -5.62 -8.94 54.43
N GLN A 498 -6.66 -8.15 54.66
CA GLN A 498 -7.91 -8.15 53.90
C GLN A 498 -7.74 -7.45 52.55
N ILE A 499 -7.04 -6.30 52.54
CA ILE A 499 -6.73 -5.54 51.33
C ILE A 499 -5.83 -6.37 50.40
N ALA A 500 -4.75 -6.94 50.94
CA ALA A 500 -3.79 -7.75 50.20
C ALA A 500 -4.46 -8.99 49.58
N LYS A 501 -5.37 -9.64 50.30
CA LYS A 501 -6.15 -10.77 49.77
C LYS A 501 -6.99 -10.37 48.56
N ALA A 502 -7.75 -9.28 48.66
CA ALA A 502 -8.58 -8.79 47.55
C ALA A 502 -7.75 -8.40 46.32
N HIS A 503 -6.61 -7.74 46.53
CA HIS A 503 -5.67 -7.33 45.47
C HIS A 503 -5.02 -8.54 44.79
N GLN A 504 -4.52 -9.50 45.57
CA GLN A 504 -3.96 -10.75 45.07
C GLN A 504 -4.96 -11.52 44.21
N GLU A 505 -6.19 -11.71 44.70
CA GLU A 505 -7.25 -12.41 43.97
C GLU A 505 -7.67 -11.68 42.68
N PHE A 506 -7.51 -10.35 42.63
CA PHE A 506 -7.86 -9.55 41.46
C PHE A 506 -6.82 -9.66 40.33
N PHE A 507 -5.54 -9.50 40.67
CA PHE A 507 -4.45 -9.51 39.69
C PHE A 507 -3.91 -10.91 39.41
N SER A 508 -4.06 -11.87 40.33
CA SER A 508 -3.55 -13.25 40.22
C SER A 508 -2.15 -13.32 39.61
N ASP A 509 -2.06 -13.65 38.31
CA ASP A 509 -0.83 -13.96 37.60
C ASP A 509 -0.15 -12.72 36.97
N CYS A 510 -0.74 -11.52 37.15
CA CYS A 510 -0.22 -10.24 36.65
C CYS A 510 -0.08 -9.17 37.75
N PRO A 511 0.73 -9.41 38.81
CA PRO A 511 0.83 -8.49 39.94
C PRO A 511 1.50 -7.15 39.54
N PRO A 512 0.86 -5.99 39.79
CA PRO A 512 1.49 -4.69 39.60
C PRO A 512 2.45 -4.36 40.75
N THR A 513 3.35 -3.41 40.51
CA THR A 513 4.05 -2.75 41.63
C THR A 513 3.02 -2.07 42.54
N THR A 514 3.16 -2.20 43.85
CA THR A 514 2.09 -1.83 44.78
C THR A 514 2.63 -1.11 46.00
N MET A 515 1.93 -0.05 46.42
CA MET A 515 2.19 0.67 47.67
C MET A 515 0.88 0.82 48.45
N LEU A 516 0.96 0.71 49.79
CA LEU A 516 -0.14 1.02 50.70
C LEU A 516 0.30 2.06 51.74
N LEU A 517 -0.53 3.09 51.94
CA LEU A 517 -0.32 4.16 52.90
C LEU A 517 -1.50 4.27 53.86
N GLY A 518 -1.21 4.48 55.14
CA GLY A 518 -2.20 4.90 56.13
C GLY A 518 -2.51 6.40 55.99
N VAL A 519 -3.79 6.77 55.96
CA VAL A 519 -4.26 8.16 55.90
C VAL A 519 -5.20 8.45 57.07
N ASN A 520 -5.28 9.71 57.48
CA ASN A 520 -6.11 10.09 58.62
C ASN A 520 -7.63 9.94 58.34
N GLN A 521 -8.06 10.20 57.11
CA GLN A 521 -9.46 10.12 56.69
C GLN A 521 -9.57 10.06 55.16
N LEU A 522 -10.68 9.51 54.66
CA LEU A 522 -11.11 9.59 53.25
C LEU A 522 -12.28 10.58 53.12
N ILE A 523 -12.85 10.71 51.92
CA ILE A 523 -13.91 11.68 51.60
C ILE A 523 -15.19 11.53 52.44
N ALA A 524 -15.44 10.34 53.00
CA ALA A 524 -16.51 10.05 53.95
C ALA A 524 -16.10 8.89 54.88
N PRO A 525 -16.64 8.82 56.12
CA PRO A 525 -16.24 7.81 57.10
C PRO A 525 -16.58 6.37 56.71
N ASP A 526 -17.54 6.18 55.80
CA ASP A 526 -17.95 4.86 55.31
C ASP A 526 -16.95 4.26 54.30
N TYR A 527 -16.02 5.08 53.77
CA TYR A 527 -14.95 4.61 52.91
C TYR A 527 -13.72 4.27 53.72
N LEU A 528 -13.22 3.06 53.51
CA LEU A 528 -12.10 2.48 54.24
C LEU A 528 -10.81 2.42 53.40
N ILE A 529 -10.97 2.43 52.07
CA ILE A 529 -9.87 2.37 51.12
C ILE A 529 -10.15 3.23 49.87
N GLU A 530 -9.08 3.84 49.35
CA GLU A 530 -9.04 4.50 48.04
C GLU A 530 -7.87 3.93 47.22
N ILE A 531 -8.10 3.63 45.95
CA ILE A 531 -7.10 3.02 45.06
C ILE A 531 -6.96 3.85 43.79
N GLU A 532 -5.73 4.08 43.36
CA GLU A 532 -5.39 4.51 42.00
C GLU A 532 -4.49 3.47 41.31
N ALA A 533 -4.54 3.46 39.98
CA ALA A 533 -3.79 2.53 39.15
C ALA A 533 -3.17 3.23 37.94
N GLN A 534 -2.06 2.68 37.46
CA GLN A 534 -1.41 3.08 36.22
C GLN A 534 -1.22 1.86 35.32
N ALA A 535 -1.54 2.01 34.05
CA ALA A 535 -1.34 0.99 33.02
C ALA A 535 -0.47 1.52 31.89
N TRP A 536 0.31 0.62 31.28
CA TRP A 536 1.22 0.93 30.19
C TRP A 536 0.90 0.05 28.98
N THR A 537 0.61 0.68 27.84
CA THR A 537 0.24 -0.01 26.59
C THR A 537 1.36 0.02 25.54
N GLY A 538 2.57 0.46 25.90
CA GLY A 538 3.72 0.42 25.01
C GLY A 538 4.33 -0.97 24.97
N GLN A 539 4.67 -1.45 23.77
CA GLN A 539 5.42 -2.70 23.57
C GLN A 539 6.87 -2.57 24.02
#